data_AF-A0A977XSM0-F1
#
_entry.id   AF-A0A977XSM0-F1
#
_cell.length_a   1.000
_cell.length_b   1.000
_cell.length_c   1.000
_cell.angle_alpha   90.00
_cell.angle_beta   90.00
_cell.angle_gamma   90.00
#
_symmetry.space_group_name_H-M   'P 1'
#
loop_
_entity.id
_entity.type
_entity.pdbx_description
1 polymer ?
#
loop_
_entity_poly.entity_id
_entity_poly.type
_entity_poly.pdbx_seq_one_letter_code
_entity_poly.pdbx_strand_id
1 'polypeptide(L)'
;MGRGKIEIKRIENSTNRQVTYSKRRNGILKKAKEITVLCDAEVSLVIFSSTGKMSEFVSSNTSLIKILDRYQRTSGRKLWDAKHEYLNSEIDRIKKENDSMQIELRHLKGEDLTSLNPKELIPIEDALQNGLSKVKAKQMEFWKVMKKNDRMLEEENKRLNFILHQKQMGMDGNTRDMENEYHQNERDYPSQMPFTFRAQPIQPNLQGNK
;
A
#
# COMPACT_ATOMS: atom_id res chain seq x y z
N MET A 1 44.58 43.63 -16.02
CA MET A 1 45.41 42.87 -17.00
C MET A 1 44.48 42.12 -17.95
N GLY A 2 44.55 42.39 -19.26
CA GLY A 2 43.64 41.81 -20.26
C GLY A 2 43.88 40.31 -20.49
N ARG A 3 42.90 39.63 -21.09
CA ARG A 3 43.04 38.23 -21.53
C ARG A 3 43.89 38.17 -22.80
N GLY A 4 45.04 37.51 -22.75
CA GLY A 4 45.85 37.21 -23.95
C GLY A 4 45.22 36.11 -24.82
N LYS A 5 45.54 36.12 -26.12
CA LYS A 5 45.19 35.04 -27.05
C LYS A 5 45.89 33.75 -26.62
N ILE A 6 45.18 32.62 -26.65
CA ILE A 6 45.73 31.29 -26.39
C ILE A 6 45.52 30.38 -27.58
N GLU A 7 46.42 29.43 -27.80
CA GLU A 7 46.29 28.38 -28.82
C GLU A 7 45.24 27.34 -28.39
N ILE A 8 44.52 26.75 -29.36
CA ILE A 8 43.58 25.65 -29.11
C ILE A 8 44.35 24.32 -29.08
N LYS A 9 44.97 24.07 -27.92
CA LYS A 9 45.64 22.80 -27.58
C LYS A 9 45.39 22.43 -26.12
N ARG A 10 45.70 21.20 -25.73
CA ARG A 10 45.60 20.75 -24.33
C ARG A 10 46.47 21.63 -23.44
N ILE A 11 45.88 22.18 -22.37
CA ILE A 11 46.61 22.95 -21.36
C ILE A 11 47.33 21.96 -20.46
N GLU A 12 48.66 21.93 -20.46
CA GLU A 12 49.45 20.94 -19.71
C GLU A 12 49.43 21.20 -18.19
N ASN A 13 49.55 22.46 -17.78
CA ASN A 13 49.44 22.83 -16.37
C ASN A 13 48.05 22.50 -15.80
N SER A 14 47.99 21.63 -14.79
CA SER A 14 46.75 21.11 -14.21
C SER A 14 45.88 22.18 -13.58
N THR A 15 46.45 23.09 -12.80
CA THR A 15 45.74 24.20 -12.14
C THR A 15 45.11 25.14 -13.16
N ASN A 16 45.89 25.56 -14.16
CA ASN A 16 45.39 26.42 -15.23
C ASN A 16 44.30 25.72 -16.07
N ARG A 17 44.46 24.42 -16.32
CA ARG A 17 43.46 23.60 -17.02
C ARG A 17 42.16 23.54 -16.22
N GLN A 18 42.22 23.33 -14.91
CA GLN A 18 41.03 23.28 -14.04
C GLN A 18 40.29 24.61 -13.97
N VAL A 19 41.02 25.72 -13.79
CA VAL A 19 40.42 27.07 -13.77
C VAL A 19 39.79 27.39 -15.13
N THR A 20 40.48 27.04 -16.22
CA THR A 20 39.97 27.26 -17.58
C THR A 20 38.75 26.40 -17.88
N TYR A 21 38.76 25.12 -17.47
CA TYR A 21 37.60 24.23 -17.58
C TYR A 21 36.39 24.83 -16.88
N SER A 22 36.51 25.24 -15.62
CA SER A 22 35.39 25.84 -14.87
C SER A 22 34.83 27.09 -15.56
N LYS A 23 35.71 27.98 -16.04
CA LYS A 23 35.30 29.21 -16.75
C LYS A 23 34.63 28.90 -18.10
N ARG A 24 35.22 28.01 -18.92
CA ARG A 24 34.70 27.65 -20.24
C ARG A 24 33.41 26.85 -20.15
N ARG A 25 33.33 25.87 -19.24
CA ARG A 25 32.12 25.10 -18.94
C ARG A 25 30.96 26.01 -18.57
N ASN A 26 31.17 26.96 -17.65
CA ASN A 26 30.12 27.90 -17.28
C ASN A 26 29.76 28.83 -18.45
N GLY A 27 30.73 29.22 -19.28
CA GLY A 27 30.49 30.01 -20.50
C GLY A 27 29.61 29.29 -21.52
N ILE A 28 29.92 28.03 -21.84
CA ILE A 28 29.12 27.24 -22.80
C ILE A 28 27.73 26.94 -22.27
N LEU A 29 27.58 26.65 -20.96
CA LEU A 29 26.28 26.47 -20.32
C LEU A 29 25.40 27.73 -20.43
N LYS A 30 25.99 28.92 -20.23
CA LYS A 30 25.28 30.19 -20.44
C LYS A 30 24.84 30.35 -21.89
N LYS A 31 25.71 30.05 -22.86
CA LYS A 31 25.37 30.10 -24.29
C LYS A 31 24.26 29.12 -24.69
N ALA A 32 24.31 27.89 -24.19
CA ALA A 32 23.24 26.91 -24.40
C ALA A 32 21.89 27.42 -23.87
N LYS A 33 21.89 28.03 -22.67
CA LYS A 33 20.71 28.66 -22.09
C LYS A 33 20.22 29.86 -22.91
N GLU A 34 21.11 30.73 -23.36
CA GLU A 34 20.77 31.86 -24.24
C GLU A 34 20.07 31.37 -25.52
N ILE A 35 20.62 30.38 -26.21
CA ILE A 35 20.00 29.80 -27.43
C ILE A 35 18.63 29.20 -27.13
N THR A 36 18.51 28.46 -26.02
CA THR A 36 17.24 27.86 -25.60
C THR A 36 16.15 28.92 -25.46
N VAL A 37 16.47 30.04 -24.79
CA VAL A 37 15.50 31.10 -24.49
C VAL A 37 15.24 32.00 -25.71
N LEU A 38 16.28 32.41 -26.43
CA LEU A 38 16.16 33.38 -27.51
C LEU A 38 15.53 32.80 -28.77
N CYS A 39 15.75 31.51 -29.03
CA CYS A 39 15.33 30.87 -30.28
C CYS A 39 14.28 29.77 -30.05
N ASP A 40 13.79 29.58 -28.83
CA ASP A 40 12.91 28.45 -28.44
C ASP A 40 13.45 27.09 -28.89
N ALA A 41 14.77 26.92 -28.81
CA ALA A 41 15.45 25.73 -29.29
C ALA A 41 15.60 24.70 -28.16
N GLU A 42 15.33 23.43 -28.46
CA GLU A 42 15.67 22.32 -27.57
C GLU A 42 17.18 22.05 -27.62
N VAL A 43 17.88 22.28 -26.51
CA VAL A 43 19.34 22.13 -26.41
C VAL A 43 19.69 21.22 -25.24
N SER A 44 20.61 20.28 -25.47
CA SER A 44 21.24 19.50 -24.41
C SER A 44 22.76 19.46 -24.57
N LEU A 45 23.46 19.47 -23.44
CA LEU A 45 24.91 19.45 -23.36
C LEU A 45 25.33 18.53 -22.22
N VAL A 46 26.22 17.57 -22.50
CA VAL A 46 26.83 16.68 -21.51
C VAL A 46 28.34 16.83 -21.60
N ILE A 47 29.00 17.13 -20.48
CA ILE A 47 30.45 17.33 -20.39
C ILE A 47 31.01 16.41 -19.31
N PHE A 48 31.99 15.60 -19.66
CA PHE A 48 32.79 14.83 -18.72
C PHE A 48 34.16 15.50 -18.55
N SER A 49 34.53 15.78 -17.31
CA SER A 49 35.89 16.25 -16.99
C SER A 49 36.89 15.08 -17.05
N SER A 50 38.19 15.40 -17.12
CA SER A 50 39.26 14.40 -17.00
C SER A 50 39.29 13.70 -15.65
N THR A 51 38.52 14.17 -14.66
CA THR A 51 38.37 13.55 -13.33
C THR A 51 37.11 12.67 -13.26
N GLY A 52 36.42 12.43 -14.38
CA GLY A 52 35.16 11.68 -14.43
C GLY A 52 33.94 12.43 -13.91
N LYS A 53 34.05 13.72 -13.54
CA LYS A 53 32.88 14.49 -13.07
C LYS A 53 32.02 14.90 -14.27
N MET A 54 30.75 14.52 -14.23
CA MET A 54 29.75 14.93 -15.22
C MET A 54 29.23 16.33 -14.89
N SER A 55 28.97 17.13 -15.92
CA SER A 55 28.19 18.35 -15.85
C SER A 55 27.24 18.38 -17.03
N GLU A 56 25.97 18.60 -16.78
CA GLU A 56 24.92 18.56 -17.81
C GLU A 56 24.07 19.82 -17.84
N PHE A 57 23.45 20.06 -18.98
CA PHE A 57 22.39 21.03 -19.20
C PHE A 57 21.38 20.45 -20.17
N VAL A 58 20.10 20.66 -19.87
CA VAL A 58 18.96 20.29 -20.72
C VAL A 58 17.97 21.45 -20.67
N SER A 59 17.39 21.81 -21.81
CA SER A 59 16.32 22.81 -21.86
C SER A 59 15.11 22.38 -21.02
N SER A 60 14.45 23.33 -20.36
CA SER A 60 13.37 23.06 -19.40
C SER A 60 12.11 22.46 -20.02
N ASN A 61 11.91 22.61 -21.33
CA ASN A 61 10.76 22.11 -22.08
C ASN A 61 10.93 20.65 -22.56
N THR A 62 12.07 20.02 -22.31
CA THR A 62 12.38 18.67 -22.80
C THR A 62 13.19 17.87 -21.80
N SER A 63 13.55 16.64 -22.15
CA SER A 63 14.48 15.81 -21.37
C SER A 63 15.61 15.31 -22.27
N LEU A 64 16.75 14.95 -21.67
CA LEU A 64 17.88 14.37 -22.40
C LEU A 64 17.43 13.15 -23.21
N ILE A 65 16.61 12.28 -22.61
CA ILE A 65 16.07 11.08 -23.25
C ILE A 65 15.25 11.46 -24.50
N LYS A 66 14.34 12.45 -24.40
CA LYS A 66 13.54 12.90 -25.54
C LYS A 66 14.38 13.45 -26.68
N ILE A 67 15.43 14.22 -26.38
CA ILE A 67 16.37 14.74 -27.38
C ILE A 67 17.12 13.58 -28.06
N LEU A 68 17.63 12.62 -27.28
CA LEU A 68 18.32 11.44 -27.81
C LEU A 68 17.41 10.59 -28.69
N ASP A 69 16.15 10.39 -28.29
CA ASP A 69 15.16 9.68 -29.10
C ASP A 69 14.82 10.40 -30.40
N ARG A 70 14.72 11.75 -30.37
CA ARG A 70 14.54 12.55 -31.59
C ARG A 70 15.78 12.47 -32.49
N TYR A 71 16.98 12.51 -31.91
CA TYR A 71 18.24 12.37 -32.63
C TYR A 71 18.35 11.00 -33.30
N GLN A 72 18.06 9.90 -32.59
CA GLN A 72 18.04 8.56 -33.17
C GLN A 72 17.09 8.47 -34.36
N ARG A 73 15.84 8.98 -34.21
CA ARG A 73 14.84 8.98 -35.29
C ARG A 73 15.25 9.79 -36.51
N THR A 74 15.92 10.92 -36.31
CA THR A 74 16.29 11.85 -37.40
C THR A 74 17.60 11.47 -38.08
N SER A 75 18.60 11.04 -37.30
CA SER A 75 19.94 10.69 -37.79
C SER A 75 20.04 9.28 -38.37
N GLY A 76 19.05 8.42 -38.09
CA GLY A 76 19.07 7.00 -38.46
C GLY A 76 20.11 6.18 -37.69
N ARG A 77 20.86 6.79 -36.76
CA ARG A 77 21.83 6.09 -35.92
C ARG A 77 21.12 5.43 -34.76
N LYS A 78 21.33 4.12 -34.59
CA LYS A 78 20.90 3.41 -33.39
C LYS A 78 21.81 3.80 -32.22
N LEU A 79 21.23 4.48 -31.23
CA LEU A 79 21.84 4.78 -29.95
C LEU A 79 21.57 3.64 -28.95
N TRP A 80 20.37 3.08 -28.99
CA TRP A 80 19.94 2.00 -28.11
C TRP A 80 20.38 0.64 -28.67
N ASP A 81 20.86 -0.25 -27.79
CA ASP A 81 21.14 -1.63 -28.16
C ASP A 81 19.84 -2.45 -28.27
N ALA A 82 19.93 -3.65 -28.84
CA ALA A 82 18.76 -4.53 -29.00
C ALA A 82 18.10 -4.90 -27.66
N LYS A 83 18.86 -4.92 -26.56
CA LYS A 83 18.34 -5.22 -25.23
C LYS A 83 17.46 -4.07 -24.72
N HIS A 84 17.87 -2.83 -24.90
CA HIS A 84 17.09 -1.65 -24.53
C HIS A 84 15.84 -1.52 -25.40
N GLU A 85 15.94 -1.83 -26.71
CA GLU A 85 14.77 -1.88 -27.60
C GLU A 85 13.74 -2.92 -27.10
N TYR A 86 14.19 -4.13 -26.76
CA TYR A 86 13.33 -5.18 -26.20
C TYR A 86 12.69 -4.77 -24.88
N LEU A 87 13.47 -4.24 -23.93
CA LEU A 87 12.95 -3.80 -22.63
C LEU A 87 11.91 -2.69 -22.77
N ASN A 88 12.12 -1.74 -23.67
CA ASN A 88 11.12 -0.70 -23.94
C ASN A 88 9.83 -1.31 -24.51
N SER A 89 9.92 -2.25 -25.43
CA SER A 89 8.73 -2.94 -25.96
C SER A 89 7.98 -3.72 -24.89
N GLU A 90 8.71 -4.31 -23.94
CA GLU A 90 8.14 -5.05 -22.82
C GLU A 90 7.44 -4.12 -21.83
N ILE A 91 8.04 -2.97 -21.53
CA ILE A 91 7.43 -1.91 -20.71
C ILE A 91 6.11 -1.44 -21.35
N ASP A 92 6.11 -1.21 -22.66
CA ASP A 92 4.90 -0.76 -23.36
C ASP A 92 3.82 -1.84 -23.39
N ARG A 93 4.20 -3.12 -23.50
CA ARG A 93 3.27 -4.25 -23.38
C ARG A 93 2.63 -4.28 -22.00
N ILE A 94 3.43 -4.22 -20.94
CA ILE A 94 2.96 -4.26 -19.55
C ILE A 94 2.06 -3.06 -19.24
N LYS A 95 2.39 -1.87 -19.74
CA LYS A 95 1.53 -0.68 -19.58
C LYS A 95 0.14 -0.90 -20.18
N LYS A 96 0.07 -1.37 -21.43
CA LYS A 96 -1.21 -1.66 -22.08
C LYS A 96 -2.01 -2.72 -21.35
N GLU A 97 -1.35 -3.75 -20.83
CA GLU A 97 -1.99 -4.79 -20.04
C GLU A 97 -2.56 -4.22 -18.73
N ASN A 98 -1.78 -3.40 -18.02
CA ASN A 98 -2.22 -2.73 -16.81
C ASN A 98 -3.40 -1.78 -17.07
N ASP A 99 -3.35 -0.98 -18.13
CA ASP A 99 -4.46 -0.10 -18.52
C ASP A 99 -5.74 -0.91 -18.79
N SER A 100 -5.61 -2.06 -19.45
CA SER A 100 -6.73 -2.97 -19.72
C SER A 100 -7.30 -3.57 -18.42
N MET A 101 -6.44 -4.02 -17.50
CA MET A 101 -6.88 -4.52 -16.19
C MET A 101 -7.56 -3.44 -15.35
N GLN A 102 -7.09 -2.19 -15.42
CA GLN A 102 -7.73 -1.08 -14.71
C GLN A 102 -9.12 -0.77 -15.28
N ILE A 103 -9.30 -0.87 -16.59
CA ILE A 103 -10.62 -0.75 -17.22
C ILE A 103 -11.54 -1.88 -16.73
N GLU A 104 -11.06 -3.13 -16.73
CA GLU A 104 -11.85 -4.26 -16.25
C GLU A 104 -12.27 -4.12 -14.77
N LEU A 105 -11.35 -3.68 -13.91
CA LEU A 105 -11.64 -3.41 -12.51
C LEU A 105 -12.70 -2.31 -12.32
N ARG A 106 -12.70 -1.27 -13.16
CA ARG A 106 -13.74 -0.22 -13.13
C ARG A 106 -15.10 -0.81 -13.52
N HIS A 107 -15.15 -1.60 -14.58
CA HIS A 107 -16.39 -2.26 -14.99
C HIS A 107 -16.94 -3.18 -13.89
N LEU A 108 -16.08 -3.98 -13.24
CA LEU A 108 -16.48 -4.84 -12.12
C LEU A 108 -16.99 -4.07 -10.89
N LYS A 109 -16.54 -2.83 -10.69
CA LYS A 109 -17.06 -1.92 -9.65
C LYS A 109 -18.39 -1.26 -10.03
N GLY A 110 -18.85 -1.44 -11.27
CA GLY A 110 -20.04 -0.80 -11.79
C GLY A 110 -19.79 0.59 -12.40
N GLU A 111 -18.54 0.95 -12.65
CA GLU A 111 -18.16 2.19 -13.33
C GLU A 111 -18.12 1.97 -14.86
N ASP A 112 -18.33 3.02 -15.65
CA ASP A 112 -18.21 3.04 -17.13
C ASP A 112 -19.06 2.01 -17.92
N LEU A 113 -20.06 1.39 -17.28
CA LEU A 113 -20.90 0.34 -17.87
C LEU A 113 -21.76 0.77 -19.07
N THR A 114 -22.08 2.06 -19.19
CA THR A 114 -22.91 2.60 -20.28
C THR A 114 -22.22 2.51 -21.65
N SER A 115 -20.89 2.36 -21.65
CA SER A 115 -20.10 2.19 -22.87
C SER A 115 -20.07 0.74 -23.39
N LEU A 116 -20.48 -0.22 -22.56
CA LEU A 116 -20.41 -1.65 -22.87
C LEU A 116 -21.66 -2.13 -23.60
N ASN A 117 -21.44 -3.06 -24.54
CA ASN A 117 -22.54 -3.74 -25.21
C ASN A 117 -23.03 -4.96 -24.41
N PRO A 118 -24.23 -5.50 -24.69
CA PRO A 118 -24.78 -6.63 -23.93
C PRO A 118 -23.87 -7.86 -23.86
N LYS A 119 -23.06 -8.14 -24.90
CA LYS A 119 -22.13 -9.29 -24.89
C LYS A 119 -20.98 -9.09 -23.91
N GLU A 120 -20.59 -7.84 -23.67
CA GLU A 120 -19.52 -7.47 -22.72
C GLU A 120 -20.04 -7.44 -21.27
N LEU A 121 -21.34 -7.24 -21.06
CA LEU A 121 -21.97 -7.25 -19.73
C LEU A 121 -22.15 -8.66 -19.17
N ILE A 122 -22.42 -9.65 -20.02
CA ILE A 122 -22.60 -11.07 -19.62
C ILE A 122 -21.46 -11.61 -18.74
N PRO A 123 -20.16 -11.50 -19.13
CA PRO A 123 -19.07 -12.03 -18.31
C PRO A 123 -18.94 -11.29 -16.96
N ILE A 124 -19.29 -10.00 -16.91
CA ILE A 124 -19.27 -9.21 -15.67
C ILE A 124 -20.37 -9.71 -14.73
N GLU A 125 -21.59 -9.92 -15.25
CA GLU A 125 -22.71 -10.48 -14.49
C GLU A 125 -22.38 -11.87 -13.95
N ASP A 126 -21.85 -12.77 -14.78
CA ASP A 126 -21.45 -14.11 -14.36
C ASP A 126 -20.36 -14.07 -13.28
N ALA A 127 -19.34 -13.22 -13.43
CA ALA A 127 -18.29 -13.04 -12.43
C ALA A 127 -18.86 -12.56 -11.08
N LEU A 128 -19.79 -11.61 -11.09
CA LEU A 128 -20.46 -11.09 -9.89
C LEU A 128 -21.36 -12.15 -9.25
N GLN A 129 -22.12 -12.89 -10.04
CA GLN A 129 -23.00 -13.96 -9.56
C GLN A 129 -22.20 -15.10 -8.92
N ASN A 130 -21.09 -15.48 -9.54
CA ASN A 130 -20.15 -16.47 -9.00
C ASN A 130 -19.50 -15.96 -7.71
N GLY A 131 -19.07 -14.69 -7.67
CA GLY A 131 -18.54 -14.04 -6.48
C GLY A 131 -19.53 -14.04 -5.31
N LEU A 132 -20.77 -13.61 -5.57
CA LEU A 132 -21.85 -13.60 -4.59
C LEU A 132 -22.16 -15.00 -4.05
N SER A 133 -22.20 -16.01 -4.92
CA SER A 133 -22.43 -17.39 -4.53
C SER A 133 -21.34 -17.91 -3.59
N LYS A 134 -20.06 -17.59 -3.87
CA LYS A 134 -18.93 -17.93 -2.99
C LYS A 134 -19.03 -17.24 -1.62
N VAL A 135 -19.42 -15.97 -1.59
CA VAL A 135 -19.62 -15.23 -0.33
C VAL A 135 -20.74 -15.86 0.50
N LYS A 136 -21.89 -16.16 -0.12
CA LYS A 136 -23.03 -16.81 0.54
C LYS A 136 -22.65 -18.19 1.09
N ALA A 137 -21.91 -19.00 0.31
CA ALA A 137 -21.43 -20.29 0.78
C ALA A 137 -20.55 -20.15 2.03
N LYS A 138 -19.61 -19.19 2.02
CA LYS A 138 -18.75 -18.93 3.18
C LYS A 138 -19.53 -18.44 4.40
N GLN A 139 -20.51 -17.55 4.23
CA GLN A 139 -21.41 -17.11 5.30
C GLN A 139 -22.20 -18.29 5.91
N MET A 140 -22.68 -19.20 5.07
CA MET A 140 -23.40 -20.39 5.52
C MET A 140 -22.50 -21.31 6.35
N GLU A 141 -21.25 -21.51 5.95
CA GLU A 141 -20.30 -22.30 6.74
C GLU A 141 -20.05 -21.68 8.12
N PHE A 142 -19.84 -20.36 8.20
CA PHE A 142 -19.72 -19.67 9.49
C PHE A 142 -20.96 -19.83 10.36
N TRP A 143 -22.15 -19.69 9.77
CA TRP A 143 -23.41 -19.86 10.50
C TRP A 143 -23.57 -21.27 11.07
N LYS A 144 -23.21 -22.31 10.29
CA LYS A 144 -23.24 -23.71 10.76
C LYS A 144 -22.31 -23.93 11.94
N VAL A 145 -21.09 -23.39 11.89
CA VAL A 145 -20.13 -23.49 12.99
C VAL A 145 -20.66 -22.79 14.24
N MET A 146 -21.15 -21.55 14.10
CA MET A 146 -21.75 -20.80 15.21
C MET A 146 -22.91 -21.55 15.86
N LYS A 147 -23.83 -22.10 15.06
CA LYS A 147 -24.98 -22.87 15.56
C LYS A 147 -24.57 -24.14 16.30
N LYS A 148 -23.50 -24.80 15.86
CA LYS A 148 -22.97 -25.99 16.54
C LYS A 148 -22.35 -25.60 17.90
N ASN A 149 -21.58 -24.53 17.93
CA ASN A 149 -20.97 -24.02 19.16
C ASN A 149 -22.04 -23.61 20.18
N ASP A 150 -23.11 -22.95 19.73
CA ASP A 150 -24.24 -22.53 20.58
C ASP A 150 -24.90 -23.74 21.28
N ARG A 151 -25.19 -24.81 20.53
CA ARG A 151 -25.73 -26.06 21.09
C ARG A 151 -24.79 -26.69 22.13
N MET A 152 -23.48 -26.72 21.84
CA MET A 152 -22.50 -27.25 22.79
C MET A 152 -22.43 -26.42 24.08
N LEU A 153 -22.53 -25.09 23.96
CA LEU A 153 -22.59 -24.19 25.12
C LEU A 153 -23.88 -24.37 25.93
N GLU A 154 -25.03 -24.56 25.27
CA GLU A 154 -26.29 -24.86 25.95
C GLU A 154 -26.24 -26.19 26.72
N GLU A 155 -25.67 -27.23 26.11
CA GLU A 155 -25.50 -28.54 26.74
C GLU A 155 -24.58 -28.46 27.97
N GLU A 156 -23.45 -27.78 27.85
CA GLU A 156 -22.52 -27.59 28.96
C GLU A 156 -23.14 -26.72 30.07
N ASN A 157 -23.88 -25.66 29.73
CA ASN A 157 -24.62 -24.86 30.70
C ASN A 157 -25.67 -25.69 31.47
N LYS A 158 -26.42 -26.55 30.77
CA LYS A 158 -27.37 -27.47 31.42
C LYS A 158 -26.67 -28.42 32.39
N ARG A 159 -25.52 -28.97 31.99
CA ARG A 159 -24.70 -29.86 32.82
C ARG A 159 -24.17 -29.16 34.06
N LEU A 160 -23.63 -27.95 33.90
CA LEU A 160 -23.11 -27.14 35.00
C LEU A 160 -24.22 -26.74 35.98
N ASN A 161 -25.40 -26.36 35.48
CA ASN A 161 -26.56 -26.06 36.32
C ASN A 161 -27.02 -27.29 37.12
N PHE A 162 -27.01 -28.49 36.53
CA PHE A 162 -27.32 -29.72 37.25
C PHE A 162 -26.34 -29.98 38.39
N ILE A 163 -25.03 -29.83 38.14
CA ILE A 163 -23.99 -30.01 39.16
C ILE A 163 -24.13 -28.97 40.28
N LEU A 164 -24.42 -27.71 39.94
CA LEU A 164 -24.67 -26.65 40.93
C LEU A 164 -25.86 -27.00 41.81
N HIS A 165 -26.98 -27.42 41.22
CA HIS A 165 -28.17 -27.80 41.96
C HIS A 165 -27.92 -29.00 42.90
N GLN A 166 -27.19 -30.01 42.43
CA GLN A 166 -26.80 -31.15 43.24
C GLN A 166 -25.92 -30.74 44.44
N LYS A 167 -24.95 -29.84 44.22
CA LYS A 167 -24.12 -29.29 45.31
C LYS A 167 -24.92 -28.48 46.31
N GLN A 168 -25.88 -27.69 45.84
CA GLN A 168 -26.73 -26.87 46.71
C GLN A 168 -27.64 -27.72 47.59
N MET A 169 -28.22 -28.80 47.06
CA MET A 169 -28.96 -29.78 47.87
C MET A 169 -28.07 -30.53 48.87
N GLY A 170 -26.81 -30.81 48.51
CA GLY A 170 -25.83 -31.38 49.44
C GLY A 170 -25.40 -30.42 50.56
N MET A 171 -25.34 -29.10 50.28
CA MET A 171 -25.06 -28.08 51.29
C MET A 171 -26.28 -27.78 52.17
N ASP A 172 -27.50 -27.74 51.62
CA ASP A 172 -28.74 -27.56 52.37
C ASP A 172 -29.09 -28.76 53.27
N GLY A 173 -28.66 -29.97 52.90
CA GLY A 173 -28.70 -31.14 53.78
C GLY A 173 -27.74 -31.00 54.97
N ASN A 174 -26.52 -30.52 54.73
CA ASN A 174 -25.54 -30.28 55.79
C ASN A 174 -25.87 -29.07 56.68
N THR A 175 -26.51 -28.00 56.17
CA THR A 175 -26.96 -26.88 57.01
C THR A 175 -28.20 -27.22 57.82
N ARG A 176 -29.10 -28.08 57.34
CA ARG A 176 -30.22 -28.58 58.18
C ARG A 176 -29.77 -29.48 59.32
N ASP A 177 -28.67 -30.21 59.15
CA ASP A 177 -28.05 -30.96 60.25
C ASP A 177 -27.26 -30.06 61.22
N MET A 178 -26.78 -28.88 60.78
CA MET A 178 -26.09 -27.90 61.65
C MET A 178 -27.04 -26.89 62.33
N GLU A 179 -28.16 -26.52 61.68
CA GLU A 179 -29.18 -25.61 62.23
C GLU A 179 -30.05 -26.28 63.30
N ASN A 180 -30.10 -27.62 63.34
CA ASN A 180 -30.80 -28.35 64.40
C ASN A 180 -30.00 -28.49 65.71
N GLU A 181 -28.72 -28.09 65.74
CA GLU A 181 -27.88 -28.28 66.93
C GLU A 181 -27.54 -26.99 67.68
N TYR A 182 -27.72 -25.80 67.08
CA TYR A 182 -27.39 -24.54 67.73
C TYR A 182 -28.33 -23.42 67.32
N HIS A 183 -29.53 -23.33 67.90
CA HIS A 183 -30.19 -22.06 68.29
C HIS A 183 -31.38 -22.31 69.21
N GLN A 184 -31.08 -22.68 70.44
CA GLN A 184 -31.90 -22.37 71.61
C GLN A 184 -31.01 -21.60 72.61
N ASN A 185 -30.67 -20.35 72.28
CA ASN A 185 -30.34 -19.30 73.26
C ASN A 185 -30.14 -17.93 72.58
N GLU A 186 -30.99 -17.00 73.02
CA GLU A 186 -30.84 -15.54 73.14
C GLU A 186 -30.38 -14.63 71.97
N ARG A 187 -31.33 -13.73 71.64
CA ARG A 187 -31.24 -12.26 71.50
C ARG A 187 -30.58 -11.58 70.29
N ASP A 188 -31.34 -10.56 69.86
CA ASP A 188 -31.00 -9.31 69.15
C ASP A 188 -30.73 -9.31 67.62
N TYR A 189 -31.47 -8.43 66.94
CA TYR A 189 -31.37 -7.94 65.54
C TYR A 189 -29.92 -7.62 65.07
N PRO A 190 -29.61 -7.34 63.77
CA PRO A 190 -30.45 -7.26 62.56
C PRO A 190 -29.88 -7.94 61.28
N SER A 191 -30.75 -8.03 60.26
CA SER A 191 -30.51 -8.03 58.79
C SER A 191 -29.07 -7.69 58.31
N GLN A 192 -28.47 -8.60 57.52
CA GLN A 192 -27.49 -8.22 56.49
C GLN A 192 -27.42 -9.27 55.35
N MET A 193 -27.94 -8.89 54.19
CA MET A 193 -27.52 -9.44 52.89
C MET A 193 -26.21 -8.76 52.47
N PRO A 194 -25.18 -9.54 52.10
CA PRO A 194 -24.43 -9.24 50.88
C PRO A 194 -24.26 -10.56 50.11
N PHE A 195 -24.50 -10.65 48.80
CA PHE A 195 -23.59 -10.13 47.79
C PHE A 195 -24.37 -9.81 46.50
N THR A 196 -24.20 -8.58 46.04
CA THR A 196 -24.55 -8.15 44.70
C THR A 196 -23.50 -8.66 43.72
N PHE A 197 -23.84 -9.60 42.85
CA PHE A 197 -23.02 -9.82 41.64
C PHE A 197 -23.36 -8.72 40.63
N ARG A 198 -22.60 -7.63 40.72
CA ARG A 198 -22.57 -6.58 39.71
C ARG A 198 -21.81 -7.13 38.50
N ALA A 199 -22.52 -7.56 37.46
CA ALA A 199 -21.90 -7.86 36.18
C ALA A 199 -21.32 -6.56 35.60
N GLN A 200 -20.00 -6.43 35.56
CA GLN A 200 -19.36 -5.34 34.82
C GLN A 200 -19.45 -5.63 33.32
N PRO A 201 -19.81 -4.65 32.48
CA PRO A 201 -19.71 -4.79 31.04
C PRO A 201 -18.23 -4.84 30.65
N ILE A 202 -17.84 -5.91 29.97
CA ILE A 202 -16.53 -6.04 29.33
C ILE A 202 -16.46 -4.97 28.22
N GLN A 203 -15.58 -3.99 28.37
CA GLN A 203 -15.21 -3.09 27.27
C GLN A 203 -14.24 -3.83 26.33
N PRO A 204 -14.44 -3.78 25.00
CA PRO A 204 -13.46 -4.29 24.05
C PRO A 204 -12.31 -3.27 23.89
N ASN A 205 -11.07 -3.75 24.08
CA ASN A 205 -9.85 -3.00 23.82
C ASN A 205 -9.73 -2.63 22.33
N LEU A 206 -9.79 -1.32 22.04
CA LEU A 206 -9.30 -0.72 20.80
C LEU A 206 -7.83 -0.31 21.04
N GLN A 207 -6.89 -1.18 20.66
CA GLN A 207 -5.51 -0.75 20.43
C GLN A 207 -5.38 -0.27 18.99
N GLY A 208 -5.44 1.05 18.81
CA GLY A 208 -4.89 1.71 17.64
C GLY A 208 -3.39 1.91 17.83
N ASN A 209 -2.58 1.25 17.00
CA ASN A 209 -1.17 1.59 16.84
C ASN A 209 -1.05 2.93 16.10
N LYS A 210 -0.29 3.85 16.69
CA LYS A 210 0.50 4.85 15.99
C LYS A 210 1.96 4.48 16.16
#